data_AF-A0AAE0T8A6-F1
#
_entry.id   AF-A0AAE0T8A6-F1
#
_cell.length_a   1.000
_cell.length_b   1.000
_cell.length_c   1.000
_cell.angle_alpha   90.00
_cell.angle_beta   90.00
_cell.angle_gamma   90.00
#
_symmetry.space_group_name_H-M   'P 1'
#
loop_
_entity.id
_entity.type
_entity.pdbx_description
1 polymer ?
#
loop_
_entity_poly.entity_id
_entity_poly.type
_entity_poly.pdbx_seq_one_letter_code
_entity_poly.pdbx_strand_id
1 'polypeptide(L)'
;MENKIIELWKPISISNNWEKTDTSILDDLAPSWFRKRSELKEGNNDYEEFINRLKRQHAIETGVVEKLYDLSDGITETFIREGFVESYLSHDDTNIAPQQLMVKRDEKVKYIDALEKADFNEPQELVSLFCNIQKRNIENALNYKSEKTETTFADVAKLFTEKIDILNSVTREQRQIQLNTNRKLIFDNIYKLLGNIRTELFKVISYEKAQIRIESVRPEDKKYYWHTQQIAEYAKLHNYYFNRFLPRGWFKISFVVSTTKRYDLVISVHHYSYDDSVIAIGSFLEFLEELPDNGEERTTIPINLKPFTVSLEVDSSKQFTNMDHYIHDIVKIALTIIANEIV
;
A
#
# COMPACT_ATOMS: atom_id res chain seq x y z
N MET A 1 -29.94 22.53 -46.96
CA MET A 1 -28.60 21.93 -46.90
C MET A 1 -28.21 21.92 -45.44
N GLU A 2 -28.16 20.75 -44.82
CA GLU A 2 -27.70 20.62 -43.44
C GLU A 2 -26.19 20.91 -43.39
N ASN A 3 -25.80 21.87 -42.55
CA ASN A 3 -24.40 22.16 -42.29
C ASN A 3 -23.77 20.93 -41.62
N LYS A 4 -23.03 20.14 -42.41
CA LYS A 4 -22.17 19.09 -41.88
C LYS A 4 -21.09 19.74 -41.04
N ILE A 5 -21.19 19.59 -39.71
CA ILE A 5 -20.12 19.97 -38.79
C ILE A 5 -18.98 18.98 -39.04
N ILE A 6 -17.90 19.45 -39.65
CA ILE A 6 -16.67 18.69 -39.82
C ILE A 6 -15.77 19.10 -38.65
N GLU A 7 -15.68 18.26 -37.62
CA GLU A 7 -14.69 18.45 -36.57
C GLU A 7 -13.31 18.10 -37.12
N LEU A 8 -12.51 19.15 -37.37
CA LEU A 8 -11.10 18.99 -37.71
C LEU A 8 -10.34 18.54 -36.46
N TRP A 9 -9.60 17.44 -36.58
CA TRP A 9 -8.70 16.96 -35.53
C TRP A 9 -7.77 18.10 -35.08
N LYS A 10 -7.67 18.30 -33.77
CA LYS A 10 -6.74 19.26 -33.15
C LYS A 10 -5.73 18.47 -32.32
N PRO A 11 -4.44 18.83 -32.37
CA PRO A 11 -3.46 18.27 -31.45
C PRO A 11 -3.88 18.56 -30.01
N ILE A 12 -3.71 17.58 -29.12
CA ILE A 12 -3.93 17.76 -27.68
C ILE A 12 -2.99 18.88 -27.20
N SER A 13 -3.56 19.99 -26.74
CA SER A 13 -2.81 21.05 -26.10
C SER A 13 -2.79 20.82 -24.60
N ILE A 14 -1.63 20.52 -24.03
CA ILE A 14 -1.46 20.38 -22.59
C ILE A 14 -1.61 21.76 -21.96
N SER A 15 -2.62 21.94 -21.12
CA SER A 15 -2.81 23.18 -20.36
C SER A 15 -1.88 23.25 -19.15
N ASN A 16 -1.69 24.43 -18.55
CA ASN A 16 -0.93 24.53 -17.29
C ASN A 16 -1.73 24.07 -16.06
N ASN A 17 -2.99 23.61 -16.22
CA ASN A 17 -3.78 23.12 -15.09
C ASN A 17 -3.17 21.88 -14.43
N TRP A 18 -2.36 21.13 -15.18
CA TRP A 18 -1.59 20.00 -14.70
C TRP A 18 -0.58 20.38 -13.59
N GLU A 19 -0.12 21.62 -13.52
CA GLU A 19 0.78 22.08 -12.45
C GLU A 19 0.08 22.20 -11.08
N LYS A 20 -1.25 22.21 -11.07
CA LYS A 20 -2.08 22.38 -9.87
C LYS A 20 -2.70 21.07 -9.38
N THR A 21 -2.48 19.97 -10.07
CA THR A 21 -3.05 18.68 -9.70
C THR A 21 -2.38 18.13 -8.45
N ASP A 22 -3.17 17.50 -7.58
CA ASP A 22 -2.66 16.87 -6.37
C ASP A 22 -1.87 15.59 -6.70
N THR A 23 -0.62 15.54 -6.22
CA THR A 23 0.28 14.39 -6.31
C THR A 23 0.62 13.78 -4.94
N SER A 24 -0.10 14.17 -3.88
CA SER A 24 0.15 13.76 -2.49
C SER A 24 0.29 12.24 -2.30
N ILE A 25 -0.43 11.45 -3.11
CA ILE A 25 -0.34 9.98 -3.17
C ILE A 25 1.11 9.48 -3.33
N LEU A 26 1.93 10.21 -4.09
CA LEU A 26 3.34 9.89 -4.31
C LEU A 26 4.26 10.52 -3.27
N ASP A 27 3.91 11.72 -2.79
CA ASP A 27 4.71 12.45 -1.81
C ASP A 27 4.90 11.66 -0.51
N ASP A 28 3.91 10.82 -0.16
CA ASP A 28 3.95 9.92 0.98
C ASP A 28 5.04 8.84 0.89
N LEU A 29 5.48 8.46 -0.32
CA LEU A 29 6.44 7.38 -0.58
C LEU A 29 7.75 7.81 -1.27
N ALA A 30 7.74 8.96 -1.95
CA ALA A 30 8.84 9.40 -2.80
C ALA A 30 10.21 9.41 -2.08
N PRO A 31 10.33 9.84 -0.81
CA PRO A 31 11.64 9.86 -0.14
C PRO A 31 12.20 8.47 0.15
N SER A 32 11.35 7.52 0.55
CA SER A 32 11.74 6.12 0.69
C SER A 32 12.19 5.52 -0.65
N TRP A 33 11.51 5.88 -1.74
CA TRP A 33 11.94 5.49 -3.09
C TRP A 33 13.30 6.09 -3.45
N PHE A 34 13.55 7.38 -3.21
CA PHE A 34 14.83 8.01 -3.54
C PHE A 34 16.00 7.35 -2.81
N ARG A 35 15.81 7.01 -1.52
CA ARG A 35 16.81 6.25 -0.77
C ARG A 35 17.03 4.86 -1.36
N LYS A 36 15.95 4.09 -1.55
CA LYS A 36 16.01 2.73 -2.11
C LYS A 36 16.67 2.72 -3.50
N ARG A 37 16.38 3.74 -4.31
CA ARG A 37 16.99 3.94 -5.63
C ARG A 37 18.49 4.18 -5.54
N SER A 38 18.97 4.97 -4.58
CA SER A 38 20.41 5.15 -4.36
C SER A 38 21.07 3.84 -3.96
N GLU A 39 20.48 3.09 -3.03
CA GLU A 39 20.99 1.77 -2.61
C GLU A 39 21.06 0.78 -3.78
N LEU A 40 20.01 0.73 -4.61
CA LEU A 40 19.95 -0.15 -5.78
C LEU A 40 20.98 0.24 -6.86
N LYS A 41 21.41 1.52 -6.92
CA LYS A 41 22.44 1.99 -7.87
C LYS A 41 23.86 1.70 -7.38
N GLU A 42 24.07 1.70 -6.07
CA GLU A 42 25.37 1.40 -5.47
C GLU A 42 25.66 -0.11 -5.47
N GLY A 43 24.63 -0.95 -5.42
CA GLY A 43 24.74 -2.40 -5.47
C GLY A 43 24.29 -3.00 -6.81
N ASN A 44 25.26 -3.35 -7.67
CA ASN A 44 25.07 -4.20 -8.86
C ASN A 44 24.10 -3.67 -9.94
N ASN A 45 23.93 -4.45 -11.03
CA ASN A 45 22.95 -4.24 -12.10
C ASN A 45 21.48 -4.42 -11.65
N ASP A 46 21.20 -4.54 -10.35
CA ASP A 46 19.83 -4.75 -9.81
C ASP A 46 18.91 -3.58 -10.15
N TYR A 47 19.41 -2.35 -10.09
CA TYR A 47 18.66 -1.17 -10.53
C TYR A 47 18.36 -1.22 -12.04
N GLU A 48 19.34 -1.60 -12.86
CA GLU A 48 19.14 -1.70 -14.31
C GLU A 48 18.10 -2.77 -14.65
N GLU A 49 18.15 -3.92 -13.97
CA GLU A 49 17.20 -5.00 -14.14
C GLU A 49 15.78 -4.59 -13.71
N PHE A 50 15.63 -3.97 -12.54
CA PHE A 50 14.35 -3.41 -12.10
C PHE A 50 13.79 -2.41 -13.10
N ILE A 51 14.61 -1.45 -13.56
CA ILE A 51 14.19 -0.45 -14.54
C ILE A 51 13.83 -1.09 -15.88
N ASN A 52 14.56 -2.12 -16.31
CA ASN A 52 14.25 -2.84 -17.55
C ASN A 52 12.92 -3.60 -17.44
N ARG A 53 12.64 -4.27 -16.31
CA ARG A 53 11.34 -4.89 -16.04
C ARG A 53 10.22 -3.86 -16.06
N LEU A 54 10.42 -2.71 -15.39
CA LEU A 54 9.45 -1.62 -15.36
C LEU A 54 9.17 -1.03 -16.75
N LYS A 55 10.22 -0.82 -17.56
CA LYS A 55 10.09 -0.34 -18.95
C LYS A 55 9.33 -1.34 -19.83
N ARG A 56 9.62 -2.65 -19.69
CA ARG A 56 8.89 -3.71 -20.41
C ARG A 56 7.44 -3.73 -20.01
N GLN A 57 7.16 -3.64 -18.71
CA GLN A 57 5.81 -3.57 -18.16
C GLN A 57 5.03 -2.40 -18.78
N HIS A 58 5.59 -1.18 -18.75
CA HIS A 58 4.98 -0.01 -19.40
C HIS A 58 4.70 -0.24 -20.89
N ALA A 59 5.69 -0.75 -21.65
CA ALA A 59 5.54 -0.97 -23.08
C ALA A 59 4.47 -2.01 -23.41
N ILE A 60 4.39 -3.08 -22.59
CA ILE A 60 3.39 -4.14 -22.75
C ILE A 60 1.98 -3.59 -22.51
N GLU A 61 1.82 -2.84 -21.44
CA GLU A 61 0.52 -2.30 -21.04
C GLU A 61 0.01 -1.23 -21.97
N THR A 62 0.87 -0.32 -22.44
CA THR A 62 0.48 0.65 -23.47
C THR A 62 -0.01 -0.08 -24.72
N GLY A 63 0.66 -1.16 -25.15
CA GLY A 63 0.21 -1.95 -26.28
C GLY A 63 -1.14 -2.65 -26.08
N VAL A 64 -1.43 -3.15 -24.88
CA VAL A 64 -2.75 -3.72 -24.53
C VAL A 64 -3.83 -2.64 -24.50
N VAL A 65 -3.57 -1.51 -23.87
CA VAL A 65 -4.54 -0.40 -23.74
C VAL A 65 -4.93 0.15 -25.12
N GLU A 66 -3.93 0.40 -25.97
CA GLU A 66 -4.06 0.89 -27.35
C GLU A 66 -4.56 -0.18 -28.34
N LYS A 67 -4.87 -1.40 -27.87
CA LYS A 67 -5.28 -2.54 -28.70
C LYS A 67 -4.29 -2.88 -29.82
N LEU A 68 -2.99 -2.65 -29.61
CA LEU A 68 -1.96 -3.16 -30.52
C LEU A 68 -1.92 -4.69 -30.51
N TYR A 69 -2.32 -5.31 -29.39
CA TYR A 69 -2.47 -6.76 -29.22
C TYR A 69 -3.34 -7.09 -28.00
N ASP A 70 -3.72 -8.37 -27.87
CA ASP A 70 -4.46 -8.91 -26.72
C ASP A 70 -3.63 -10.01 -26.04
N LEU A 71 -3.23 -9.80 -24.78
CA LEU A 71 -2.41 -10.73 -23.99
C LEU A 71 -3.14 -11.17 -22.74
N SER A 72 -3.08 -12.47 -22.41
CA SER A 72 -3.53 -12.96 -21.11
C SER A 72 -2.54 -12.56 -20.00
N ASP A 73 -3.03 -12.48 -18.76
CA ASP A 73 -2.24 -11.97 -17.62
C ASP A 73 -0.96 -12.79 -17.38
N GLY A 74 -1.01 -14.12 -17.51
CA GLY A 74 0.15 -15.01 -17.32
C GLY A 74 1.24 -14.87 -18.41
N ILE A 75 0.85 -14.56 -19.65
CA ILE A 75 1.81 -14.28 -20.74
C ILE A 75 2.50 -12.93 -20.49
N THR A 76 1.77 -11.97 -19.93
CA THR A 76 2.30 -10.64 -19.62
C THR A 76 3.41 -10.68 -18.57
N GLU A 77 3.22 -11.40 -17.45
CA GLU A 77 4.26 -11.58 -16.43
C GLU A 77 5.54 -12.19 -16.99
N THR A 78 5.40 -13.21 -17.82
CA THR A 78 6.53 -13.90 -18.45
C THR A 78 7.31 -12.93 -19.34
N PHE A 79 6.63 -12.09 -20.13
CA PHE A 79 7.29 -11.07 -20.94
C PHE A 79 7.92 -9.93 -20.14
N ILE A 80 7.35 -9.55 -18.99
CA ILE A 80 7.98 -8.59 -18.07
C ILE A 80 9.29 -9.15 -17.52
N ARG A 81 9.28 -10.41 -17.06
CA ARG A 81 10.43 -11.08 -16.44
C ARG A 81 11.52 -11.43 -17.46
N GLU A 82 11.16 -12.15 -18.52
CA GLU A 82 12.10 -12.77 -19.46
C GLU A 82 12.33 -11.95 -20.74
N GLY A 83 11.46 -10.98 -21.06
CA GLY A 83 11.46 -10.25 -22.34
C GLY A 83 10.60 -10.95 -23.41
N PHE A 84 10.44 -10.29 -24.56
CA PHE A 84 9.66 -10.82 -25.69
C PHE A 84 10.44 -11.97 -26.36
N VAL A 85 10.13 -13.22 -26.00
CA VAL A 85 10.71 -14.40 -26.63
C VAL A 85 9.59 -15.23 -27.25
N GLU A 86 9.68 -15.44 -28.56
CA GLU A 86 8.67 -16.13 -29.39
C GLU A 86 8.33 -17.54 -28.88
N SER A 87 9.27 -18.19 -28.19
CA SER A 87 9.09 -19.52 -27.59
C SER A 87 8.07 -19.57 -26.44
N TYR A 88 7.68 -18.44 -25.85
CA TYR A 88 6.67 -18.37 -24.78
C TYR A 88 5.25 -18.14 -25.30
N LEU A 89 5.04 -18.11 -26.63
CA LEU A 89 3.73 -17.99 -27.28
C LEU A 89 3.01 -19.35 -27.44
N SER A 90 3.31 -20.35 -26.60
CA SER A 90 2.58 -21.62 -26.62
C SER A 90 1.11 -21.40 -26.24
N HIS A 91 0.22 -21.64 -27.21
CA HIS A 91 -1.20 -21.87 -26.96
C HIS A 91 -1.34 -23.07 -26.01
N ASP A 92 -1.52 -22.80 -24.71
CA ASP A 92 -2.26 -23.62 -23.72
C ASP A 92 -1.78 -23.48 -22.25
N ASP A 93 -0.84 -22.59 -21.93
CA ASP A 93 -0.36 -22.45 -20.54
C ASP A 93 -1.24 -21.53 -19.68
N THR A 94 -2.42 -22.03 -19.31
CA THR A 94 -3.32 -21.47 -18.29
C THR A 94 -2.98 -22.02 -16.90
N ASN A 95 -2.27 -21.23 -16.09
CA ASN A 95 -2.57 -20.94 -14.66
C ASN A 95 -1.32 -20.33 -13.98
N ILE A 96 -1.15 -19.03 -14.13
CA ILE A 96 -0.38 -18.22 -13.19
C ILE A 96 -1.32 -17.14 -12.69
N ALA A 97 -1.42 -16.99 -11.37
CA ALA A 97 -2.33 -16.03 -10.74
C ALA A 97 -1.97 -14.60 -11.18
N PRO A 98 -2.95 -13.77 -11.60
CA PRO A 98 -2.69 -12.51 -12.29
C PRO A 98 -2.03 -11.49 -11.36
N GLN A 99 -0.73 -11.28 -11.53
CA GLN A 99 0.10 -10.37 -10.77
C GLN A 99 0.78 -9.40 -11.76
N GLN A 100 0.62 -8.10 -11.51
CA GLN A 100 1.43 -7.04 -12.13
C GLN A 100 1.07 -6.62 -13.57
N LEU A 101 -0.17 -6.16 -13.78
CA LEU A 101 -0.52 -5.18 -14.83
C LEU A 101 -0.83 -3.82 -14.18
N MET A 102 -0.18 -2.73 -14.63
CA MET A 102 -0.40 -1.34 -14.19
C MET A 102 -1.69 -0.74 -14.74
N VAL A 103 -2.24 -1.28 -15.82
CA VAL A 103 -3.64 -1.10 -16.17
C VAL A 103 -4.16 -2.51 -16.38
N LYS A 104 -4.73 -3.09 -15.33
CA LYS A 104 -5.47 -4.34 -15.50
C LYS A 104 -6.57 -4.07 -16.55
N ARG A 105 -7.03 -5.08 -17.31
CA ARG A 105 -8.07 -4.88 -18.36
C ARG A 105 -9.33 -4.17 -17.84
N ASP A 106 -9.62 -4.30 -16.54
CA ASP A 106 -10.71 -3.63 -15.80
C ASP A 106 -10.46 -2.13 -15.52
N GLU A 107 -9.22 -1.65 -15.60
CA GLU A 107 -8.83 -0.23 -15.43
C GLU A 107 -8.88 0.55 -16.75
N LYS A 108 -9.11 -0.11 -17.89
CA LYS A 108 -9.21 0.53 -19.21
C LYS A 108 -10.29 1.60 -19.27
N VAL A 109 -11.47 1.31 -18.70
CA VAL A 109 -12.59 2.26 -18.66
C VAL A 109 -12.16 3.52 -17.92
N LYS A 110 -11.56 3.35 -16.73
CA LYS A 110 -11.05 4.48 -15.93
C LYS A 110 -9.99 5.29 -16.66
N TYR A 111 -9.11 4.64 -17.42
CA TYR A 111 -8.09 5.32 -18.21
C TYR A 111 -8.70 6.18 -19.32
N ILE A 112 -9.66 5.64 -20.08
CA ILE A 112 -10.35 6.36 -21.14
C ILE A 112 -11.18 7.51 -20.55
N ASP A 113 -11.95 7.26 -19.50
CA ASP A 113 -12.74 8.30 -18.82
C ASP A 113 -11.84 9.44 -18.32
N ALA A 114 -10.66 9.11 -17.79
CA ALA A 114 -9.69 10.09 -17.33
C ALA A 114 -9.05 10.90 -18.49
N LEU A 115 -8.82 10.27 -19.65
CA LEU A 115 -8.38 10.97 -20.86
C LEU A 115 -9.45 11.92 -21.38
N GLU A 116 -10.71 11.46 -21.46
CA GLU A 116 -11.84 12.29 -21.90
C GLU A 116 -12.00 13.52 -20.98
N LYS A 117 -11.92 13.35 -19.66
CA LYS A 117 -11.92 14.48 -18.71
C LYS A 117 -10.74 15.42 -18.90
N ALA A 118 -9.55 14.87 -19.18
CA ALA A 118 -8.37 15.68 -19.46
C ALA A 118 -8.53 16.53 -20.74
N ASP A 119 -9.23 16.01 -21.77
CA ASP A 119 -9.58 16.77 -22.98
C ASP A 119 -10.51 17.96 -22.65
N PHE A 120 -11.33 17.85 -21.61
CA PHE A 120 -12.15 18.95 -21.05
C PHE A 120 -11.42 19.81 -20.00
N ASN A 121 -10.09 19.74 -19.94
CA ASN A 121 -9.25 20.54 -19.03
C ASN A 121 -9.40 20.17 -17.54
N GLU A 122 -9.82 18.94 -17.25
CA GLU A 122 -9.94 18.34 -15.91
C GLU A 122 -8.94 17.17 -15.71
N PRO A 123 -7.63 17.44 -15.59
CA PRO A 123 -6.59 16.40 -15.67
C PRO A 123 -6.40 15.56 -14.39
N GLN A 124 -7.09 15.90 -13.29
CA GLN A 124 -6.81 15.33 -11.98
C GLN A 124 -6.94 13.80 -11.94
N GLU A 125 -7.96 13.23 -12.60
CA GLU A 125 -8.16 11.77 -12.60
C GLU A 125 -7.04 11.04 -13.33
N LEU A 126 -6.55 11.63 -14.42
CA LEU A 126 -5.44 11.07 -15.18
C LEU A 126 -4.12 11.14 -14.38
N VAL A 127 -3.89 12.27 -13.68
CA VAL A 127 -2.75 12.39 -12.75
C VAL A 127 -2.86 11.38 -11.62
N SER A 128 -4.01 11.26 -10.97
CA SER A 128 -4.23 10.30 -9.90
C SER A 128 -4.03 8.85 -10.36
N LEU A 129 -4.42 8.50 -11.59
CA LEU A 129 -4.16 7.19 -12.16
C LEU A 129 -2.66 6.91 -12.27
N PHE A 130 -1.88 7.84 -12.84
CA PHE A 130 -0.43 7.71 -12.95
C PHE A 130 0.26 7.70 -11.58
N CYS A 131 -0.21 8.50 -10.62
CA CYS A 131 0.28 8.47 -9.25
C CYS A 131 0.08 7.09 -8.61
N ASN A 132 -1.10 6.48 -8.78
CA ASN A 132 -1.37 5.13 -8.26
C ASN A 132 -0.54 4.05 -8.94
N ILE A 133 -0.30 4.18 -10.24
CA ILE A 133 0.62 3.32 -11.00
C ILE A 133 2.03 3.42 -10.41
N GLN A 134 2.56 4.63 -10.29
CA GLN A 134 3.93 4.84 -9.79
C GLN A 134 4.08 4.40 -8.33
N LYS A 135 3.04 4.63 -7.50
CA LYS A 135 2.98 4.11 -6.14
C LYS A 135 3.13 2.58 -6.10
N ARG A 136 2.37 1.84 -6.90
CA ARG A 136 2.50 0.36 -6.99
C ARG A 136 3.91 -0.07 -7.39
N ASN A 137 4.53 0.62 -8.35
CA ASN A 137 5.88 0.31 -8.81
C ASN A 137 6.92 0.55 -7.71
N ILE A 138 6.78 1.64 -6.96
CA ILE A 138 7.62 1.92 -5.80
C ILE A 138 7.41 0.85 -4.71
N GLU A 139 6.16 0.52 -4.38
CA GLU A 139 5.83 -0.53 -3.41
C GLU A 139 6.45 -1.88 -3.79
N ASN A 140 6.41 -2.25 -5.06
CA ASN A 140 7.07 -3.44 -5.59
C ASN A 140 8.60 -3.34 -5.44
N ALA A 141 9.19 -2.19 -5.77
CA ALA A 141 10.64 -1.98 -5.65
C ALA A 141 11.13 -2.03 -4.20
N LEU A 142 10.33 -1.53 -3.25
CA LEU A 142 10.63 -1.62 -1.82
C LEU A 142 10.63 -3.07 -1.33
N ASN A 143 9.83 -3.93 -1.95
CA ASN A 143 9.74 -5.36 -1.66
C ASN A 143 10.65 -6.23 -2.55
N TYR A 144 11.40 -5.63 -3.48
CA TYR A 144 12.31 -6.35 -4.36
C TYR A 144 13.52 -6.88 -3.60
N LYS A 145 13.81 -8.17 -3.81
CA LYS A 145 15.07 -8.80 -3.45
C LYS A 145 15.66 -9.46 -4.69
N SER A 146 16.94 -9.20 -4.94
CA SER A 146 17.70 -9.92 -5.96
C SER A 146 17.84 -11.38 -5.53
N GLU A 147 17.48 -12.32 -6.41
CA GLU A 147 17.68 -13.76 -6.21
C GLU A 147 19.11 -14.20 -6.58
N LYS A 148 19.96 -13.29 -7.05
CA LYS A 148 21.34 -13.61 -7.38
C LYS A 148 22.12 -13.95 -6.11
N THR A 149 22.46 -15.21 -5.99
CA THR A 149 23.62 -15.63 -5.21
C THR A 149 24.85 -14.98 -5.83
N GLU A 150 25.48 -14.07 -5.10
CA GLU A 150 26.84 -13.59 -5.38
C GLU A 150 27.73 -14.77 -5.83
N THR A 151 28.52 -14.55 -6.87
CA THR A 151 29.19 -15.64 -7.59
C THR A 151 30.33 -16.26 -6.79
N THR A 152 30.88 -15.55 -5.78
CA THR A 152 31.91 -16.09 -4.89
C THR A 152 31.69 -15.73 -3.42
N PHE A 153 32.14 -16.61 -2.52
CA PHE A 153 32.10 -16.39 -1.08
C PHE A 153 32.89 -15.14 -0.63
N ALA A 154 33.98 -14.83 -1.32
CA ALA A 154 34.83 -13.68 -0.98
C ALA A 154 34.09 -12.35 -1.21
N ASP A 155 33.32 -12.25 -2.29
CA ASP A 155 32.51 -11.07 -2.60
C ASP A 155 31.38 -10.89 -1.59
N VAL A 156 30.72 -12.00 -1.18
CA VAL A 156 29.72 -11.99 -0.08
C VAL A 156 30.34 -11.50 1.23
N ALA A 157 31.51 -12.03 1.59
CA ALA A 157 32.18 -11.67 2.84
C ALA A 157 32.62 -10.20 2.86
N LYS A 158 33.08 -9.67 1.72
CA LYS A 158 33.41 -8.25 1.57
C LYS A 158 32.16 -7.38 1.70
N LEU A 159 31.09 -7.70 0.97
CA LEU A 159 29.80 -7.00 1.07
C LEU A 159 29.23 -7.03 2.50
N PHE A 160 29.36 -8.17 3.18
CA PHE A 160 28.95 -8.31 4.57
C PHE A 160 29.76 -7.40 5.51
N THR A 161 31.06 -7.28 5.30
CA THR A 161 31.96 -6.42 6.10
C THR A 161 31.60 -4.95 5.90
N GLU A 162 31.42 -4.51 4.65
CA GLU A 162 30.97 -3.15 4.33
C GLU A 162 29.61 -2.83 4.98
N LYS A 163 28.68 -3.80 4.98
CA LYS A 163 27.39 -3.65 5.68
C LYS A 163 27.52 -3.56 7.21
N ILE A 164 28.50 -4.23 7.81
CA ILE A 164 28.82 -4.10 9.25
C ILE A 164 29.35 -2.70 9.57
N ASP A 165 30.21 -2.15 8.72
CA ASP A 165 30.75 -0.80 8.94
C ASP A 165 29.65 0.25 8.86
N ILE A 166 28.74 0.13 7.88
CA ILE A 166 27.56 0.99 7.77
C ILE A 166 26.61 0.80 8.96
N LEU A 167 26.43 -0.44 9.44
CA LEU A 167 25.64 -0.76 10.65
C LEU A 167 26.11 0.02 11.87
N ASN A 168 27.41 0.26 12.00
CA ASN A 168 28.03 0.94 13.15
C ASN A 168 28.24 2.45 12.93
N SER A 169 27.77 3.01 11.81
CA SER A 169 28.01 4.42 11.46
C SER A 169 27.11 5.39 12.24
N VAL A 170 27.66 6.55 12.60
CA VAL A 170 26.91 7.66 13.25
C VAL A 170 25.73 8.13 12.39
N THR A 171 25.90 8.14 11.06
CA THR A 171 24.84 8.48 10.10
C THR A 171 23.62 7.56 10.25
N ARG A 172 23.86 6.26 10.48
CA ARG A 172 22.77 5.30 10.69
C ARG A 172 22.08 5.50 12.03
N GLU A 173 22.81 5.82 13.08
CA GLU A 173 22.23 6.12 14.39
C GLU A 173 21.31 7.35 14.32
N GLN A 174 21.77 8.43 13.67
CA GLN A 174 20.97 9.63 13.43
C GLN A 174 19.70 9.31 12.63
N ARG A 175 19.83 8.49 11.57
CA ARG A 175 18.67 7.99 10.81
C ARG A 175 17.70 7.23 11.72
N GLN A 176 18.18 6.32 12.56
CA GLN A 176 17.30 5.55 13.45
C GLN A 176 16.52 6.45 14.41
N ILE A 177 17.16 7.50 14.94
CA ILE A 177 16.51 8.51 15.78
C ILE A 177 15.41 9.23 15.01
N GLN A 178 15.69 9.63 13.77
CA GLN A 178 14.69 10.28 12.90
C GLN A 178 13.50 9.36 12.63
N LEU A 179 13.75 8.11 12.21
CA LEU A 179 12.70 7.12 11.95
C LEU A 179 11.83 6.86 13.19
N ASN A 180 12.46 6.77 14.37
CA ASN A 180 11.75 6.59 15.64
C ASN A 180 10.87 7.80 15.98
N THR A 181 11.38 9.01 15.73
CA THR A 181 10.64 10.26 15.93
C THR A 181 9.42 10.32 15.03
N ASN A 182 9.61 10.06 13.73
CA ASN A 182 8.53 10.06 12.74
C ASN A 182 7.50 8.96 13.02
N ARG A 183 7.94 7.77 13.44
CA ARG A 183 7.03 6.69 13.85
C ARG A 183 6.18 7.12 15.04
N LYS A 184 6.78 7.73 16.06
CA LYS A 184 6.04 8.21 17.23
C LYS A 184 4.98 9.24 16.83
N LEU A 185 5.32 10.16 15.93
CA LEU A 185 4.39 11.15 15.41
C LEU A 185 3.21 10.51 14.66
N ILE A 186 3.44 9.47 13.85
CA ILE A 186 2.36 8.70 13.21
C ILE A 186 1.42 8.09 14.27
N PHE A 187 1.96 7.40 15.28
CA PHE A 187 1.16 6.83 16.36
C PHE A 187 0.35 7.90 17.12
N ASP A 188 0.95 9.05 17.40
CA ASP A 188 0.30 10.17 18.09
C ASP A 188 -0.89 10.71 17.29
N ASN A 189 -0.71 10.87 15.97
CA ASN A 189 -1.77 11.34 15.08
C ASN A 189 -2.91 10.33 14.93
N ILE A 190 -2.61 9.05 14.76
CA ILE A 190 -3.64 7.99 14.71
C ILE A 190 -4.44 7.98 16.02
N TYR A 191 -3.76 8.04 17.17
CA TYR A 191 -4.43 8.08 18.47
C TYR A 191 -5.40 9.27 18.59
N LYS A 192 -4.94 10.46 18.19
CA LYS A 192 -5.76 11.69 18.19
C LYS A 192 -6.96 11.56 17.26
N LEU A 193 -6.75 11.06 16.04
CA LEU A 193 -7.80 10.84 15.05
C LEU A 193 -8.87 9.87 15.55
N LEU A 194 -8.46 8.73 16.11
CA LEU A 194 -9.39 7.77 16.69
C LEU A 194 -10.19 8.37 17.86
N GLY A 195 -9.57 9.22 18.67
CA GLY A 195 -10.25 10.00 19.70
C GLY A 195 -11.36 10.92 19.13
N ASN A 196 -11.09 11.59 18.02
CA ASN A 196 -12.06 12.42 17.30
C ASN A 196 -13.21 11.57 16.74
N ILE A 197 -12.88 10.49 16.03
CA ILE A 197 -13.87 9.56 15.45
C ILE A 197 -14.78 8.99 16.55
N ARG A 198 -14.23 8.55 17.69
CA ARG A 198 -15.04 8.08 18.83
C ARG A 198 -16.01 9.15 19.32
N THR A 199 -15.56 10.40 19.39
CA THR A 199 -16.40 11.53 19.82
C THR A 199 -17.53 11.79 18.83
N GLU A 200 -17.27 11.65 17.53
CA GLU A 200 -18.30 11.77 16.49
C GLU A 200 -19.30 10.61 16.53
N LEU A 201 -18.82 9.37 16.70
CA LEU A 201 -19.69 8.21 16.81
C LEU A 201 -20.64 8.31 18.01
N PHE A 202 -20.17 8.81 19.16
CA PHE A 202 -21.03 9.03 20.33
C PHE A 202 -22.08 10.13 20.16
N LYS A 203 -21.99 11.01 19.16
CA LYS A 203 -23.07 11.96 18.84
C LYS A 203 -24.27 11.26 18.19
N VAL A 204 -24.05 10.11 17.56
CA VAL A 204 -25.06 9.38 16.77
C VAL A 204 -25.50 8.10 17.48
N ILE A 205 -24.54 7.37 18.08
CA ILE A 205 -24.76 6.11 18.78
C ILE A 205 -24.80 6.41 20.28
N SER A 206 -25.98 6.25 20.90
CA SER A 206 -26.11 6.43 22.33
C SER A 206 -25.33 5.35 23.10
N TYR A 207 -24.79 5.73 24.25
CA TYR A 207 -24.03 4.82 25.12
C TYR A 207 -24.83 3.57 25.54
N GLU A 208 -26.15 3.71 25.62
CA GLU A 208 -27.08 2.60 25.94
C GLU A 208 -27.18 1.57 24.82
N LYS A 209 -26.88 1.93 23.56
CA LYS A 209 -26.98 1.04 22.41
C LYS A 209 -25.69 0.31 22.08
N ALA A 210 -24.54 0.98 22.23
CA ALA A 210 -23.24 0.35 22.08
C ALA A 210 -22.17 1.09 22.87
N GLN A 211 -21.32 0.35 23.58
CA GLN A 211 -20.13 0.93 24.20
C GLN A 211 -18.97 0.90 23.20
N ILE A 212 -18.41 2.08 22.92
CA ILE A 212 -17.25 2.24 22.04
C ILE A 212 -16.01 2.49 22.90
N ARG A 213 -15.05 1.55 22.88
CA ARG A 213 -13.79 1.66 23.62
C ARG A 213 -12.62 1.76 22.66
N ILE A 214 -11.59 2.51 23.03
CA ILE A 214 -10.32 2.58 22.28
C ILE A 214 -9.21 2.03 23.16
N GLU A 215 -8.43 1.10 22.60
CA GLU A 215 -7.15 0.67 23.15
C GLU A 215 -6.04 1.02 22.15
N SER A 216 -4.86 1.37 22.66
CA SER A 216 -3.68 1.72 21.86
C SER A 216 -2.48 1.01 22.45
N VAL A 217 -1.73 0.32 21.62
CA VAL A 217 -0.52 -0.42 22.00
C VAL A 217 0.62 0.01 21.08
N ARG A 218 1.64 0.61 21.69
CA ARG A 218 2.83 1.10 20.99
C ARG A 218 3.92 0.03 20.92
N PRO A 219 4.96 0.21 20.10
CA PRO A 219 6.05 -0.77 20.00
C PRO A 219 6.78 -1.08 21.31
N GLU A 220 6.73 -0.17 22.28
CA GLU A 220 7.38 -0.35 23.59
C GLU A 220 6.54 -1.18 24.58
N ASP A 221 5.25 -1.39 24.28
CA ASP A 221 4.33 -2.10 25.16
C ASP A 221 4.51 -3.62 25.06
N LYS A 222 4.30 -4.36 26.15
CA LYS A 222 4.40 -5.84 26.18
C LYS A 222 3.40 -6.55 25.27
N LYS A 223 2.32 -5.89 24.86
CA LYS A 223 1.24 -6.44 24.03
C LYS A 223 1.43 -6.17 22.53
N TYR A 224 2.53 -5.54 22.14
CA TYR A 224 2.77 -5.11 20.75
C TYR A 224 2.65 -6.25 19.72
N TYR A 225 2.94 -7.49 20.14
CA TYR A 225 2.96 -8.66 19.27
C TYR A 225 1.61 -9.39 19.17
N TRP A 226 0.57 -9.02 19.92
CA TRP A 226 -0.68 -9.79 20.01
C TRP A 226 -1.34 -10.11 18.66
N HIS A 227 -1.27 -9.21 17.68
CA HIS A 227 -1.86 -9.40 16.36
C HIS A 227 -0.84 -9.78 15.27
N THR A 228 0.31 -10.37 15.65
CA THR A 228 1.41 -10.66 14.70
C THR A 228 0.98 -11.63 13.60
N GLN A 229 0.12 -12.61 13.91
CA GLN A 229 -0.41 -13.56 12.93
C GLN A 229 -1.34 -12.85 11.94
N GLN A 230 -2.30 -12.07 12.44
CA GLN A 230 -3.26 -11.33 11.61
C GLN A 230 -2.54 -10.33 10.70
N ILE A 231 -1.50 -9.66 11.19
CA ILE A 231 -0.67 -8.76 10.38
C ILE A 231 0.07 -9.55 9.27
N ALA A 232 0.59 -10.74 9.56
CA ALA A 232 1.26 -11.57 8.56
C ALA A 232 0.28 -12.08 7.48
N GLU A 233 -0.94 -12.47 7.87
CA GLU A 233 -2.01 -12.88 6.95
C GLU A 233 -2.46 -11.70 6.07
N TYR A 234 -2.65 -10.53 6.68
CA TYR A 234 -2.96 -9.29 5.98
C TYR A 234 -1.84 -8.88 4.99
N ALA A 235 -0.58 -9.00 5.40
CA ALA A 235 0.57 -8.72 4.52
C ALA A 235 0.65 -9.70 3.34
N LYS A 236 0.37 -10.98 3.58
CA LYS A 236 0.28 -11.99 2.52
C LYS A 236 -0.86 -11.70 1.56
N LEU A 237 -2.04 -11.34 2.06
CA LEU A 237 -3.20 -10.96 1.25
C LEU A 237 -2.92 -9.77 0.33
N HIS A 238 -2.15 -8.80 0.81
CA HIS A 238 -1.81 -7.58 0.08
C HIS A 238 -0.42 -7.62 -0.57
N ASN A 239 0.23 -8.78 -0.60
CA ASN A 239 1.47 -9.06 -1.32
C ASN A 239 2.66 -8.16 -0.96
N TYR A 240 2.92 -7.94 0.33
CA TYR A 240 4.15 -7.29 0.80
C TYR A 240 4.79 -8.07 1.95
N TYR A 241 6.08 -7.82 2.19
CA TYR A 241 6.81 -8.48 3.26
C TYR A 241 6.59 -7.78 4.59
N PHE A 242 6.15 -8.53 5.60
CA PHE A 242 6.06 -8.07 6.97
C PHE A 242 7.28 -8.52 7.79
N ASN A 243 8.17 -7.57 8.11
CA ASN A 243 9.31 -7.84 8.98
C ASN A 243 8.92 -7.84 10.47
N ARG A 244 8.66 -9.03 11.02
CA ARG A 244 8.29 -9.23 12.44
C ARG A 244 9.35 -8.81 13.46
N PHE A 245 10.59 -8.53 13.03
CA PHE A 245 11.66 -8.07 13.93
C PHE A 245 11.70 -6.55 14.09
N LEU A 246 10.94 -5.82 13.28
CA LEU A 246 10.89 -4.37 13.33
C LEU A 246 9.75 -3.87 14.24
N PRO A 247 9.87 -2.63 14.78
CA PRO A 247 8.86 -2.05 15.65
C PRO A 247 7.48 -2.03 15.02
N ARG A 248 6.48 -2.48 15.78
CA ARG A 248 5.07 -2.49 15.37
C ARG A 248 4.17 -2.22 16.57
N GLY A 249 2.96 -1.79 16.30
CA GLY A 249 1.93 -1.60 17.30
C GLY A 249 0.55 -1.65 16.65
N TRP A 250 -0.47 -1.39 17.45
CA TRP A 250 -1.84 -1.48 16.98
C TRP A 250 -2.77 -0.60 17.81
N PHE A 251 -3.87 -0.21 17.20
CA PHE A 251 -5.00 0.44 17.82
C PHE A 251 -6.20 -0.49 17.70
N LYS A 252 -7.14 -0.37 18.63
CA LYS A 252 -8.36 -1.18 18.61
C LYS A 252 -9.55 -0.32 18.99
N ILE A 253 -10.59 -0.36 18.16
CA ILE A 253 -11.90 0.21 18.48
C ILE A 253 -12.86 -0.96 18.75
N SER A 254 -13.28 -1.10 19.99
CA SER A 254 -14.21 -2.14 20.41
C SER A 254 -15.63 -1.62 20.39
N PHE A 255 -16.51 -2.30 19.67
CA PHE A 255 -17.95 -2.11 19.63
C PHE A 255 -18.60 -3.25 20.41
N VAL A 256 -19.04 -2.95 21.64
CA VAL A 256 -19.77 -3.91 22.47
C VAL A 256 -21.25 -3.79 22.14
N VAL A 257 -21.81 -4.83 21.52
CA VAL A 257 -23.19 -4.84 21.00
C VAL A 257 -24.14 -5.53 21.98
N SER A 258 -23.67 -6.54 22.69
CA SER A 258 -24.42 -7.23 23.74
C SER A 258 -23.49 -7.64 24.88
N THR A 259 -24.01 -8.35 25.88
CA THR A 259 -23.21 -8.89 26.98
C THR A 259 -22.20 -9.94 26.51
N THR A 260 -22.46 -10.64 25.41
CA THR A 260 -21.61 -11.74 24.92
C THR A 260 -20.92 -11.45 23.60
N LYS A 261 -21.38 -10.44 22.83
CA LYS A 261 -20.86 -10.14 21.48
C LYS A 261 -20.12 -8.82 21.42
N ARG A 262 -18.90 -8.86 20.91
CA ARG A 262 -18.02 -7.71 20.70
C ARG A 262 -17.37 -7.76 19.33
N TYR A 263 -17.29 -6.62 18.66
CA TYR A 263 -16.50 -6.44 17.45
C TYR A 263 -15.33 -5.53 17.73
N ASP A 264 -14.11 -6.00 17.46
CA ASP A 264 -12.87 -5.26 17.67
C ASP A 264 -12.28 -4.90 16.30
N LEU A 265 -12.42 -3.64 15.90
CA LEU A 265 -11.72 -3.10 14.74
C LEU A 265 -10.26 -2.84 15.12
N VAL A 266 -9.35 -3.66 14.60
CA VAL A 266 -7.91 -3.51 14.86
C VAL A 266 -7.26 -2.78 13.68
N ILE A 267 -6.52 -1.73 13.99
CA ILE A 267 -5.71 -0.95 13.04
C ILE A 267 -4.25 -1.19 13.39
N SER A 268 -3.54 -1.93 12.56
CA SER A 268 -2.13 -2.26 12.79
C SER A 268 -1.22 -1.20 12.17
N VAL A 269 -0.10 -0.92 12.84
CA VAL A 269 0.97 -0.05 12.33
C VAL A 269 2.26 -0.85 12.37
N HIS A 270 2.77 -1.23 11.20
CA HIS A 270 3.90 -2.15 11.04
C HIS A 270 4.71 -1.78 9.80
N HIS A 271 5.82 -2.46 9.53
CA HIS A 271 6.68 -2.12 8.39
C HIS A 271 6.19 -2.80 7.10
N TYR A 272 6.27 -2.09 5.98
CA TYR A 272 5.74 -2.50 4.67
C TYR A 272 6.77 -3.26 3.80
N SER A 273 7.99 -3.46 4.30
CA SER A 273 9.07 -4.08 3.54
C SER A 273 10.05 -4.79 4.48
N TYR A 274 11.18 -5.23 3.91
CA TYR A 274 12.30 -5.78 4.66
C TYR A 274 13.01 -4.76 5.55
N ASP A 275 12.91 -3.46 5.25
CA ASP A 275 13.59 -2.38 5.95
C ASP A 275 12.65 -1.51 6.79
N ASP A 276 13.21 -0.46 7.38
CA ASP A 276 12.53 0.42 8.33
C ASP A 276 12.14 1.78 7.79
N SER A 277 12.14 1.98 6.46
CA SER A 277 11.77 3.27 5.91
C SER A 277 10.29 3.45 5.65
N VAL A 278 9.51 2.39 5.47
CA VAL A 278 8.07 2.50 5.16
C VAL A 278 7.23 1.76 6.16
N ILE A 279 6.22 2.45 6.68
CA ILE A 279 5.17 1.88 7.52
C ILE A 279 3.93 1.61 6.68
N ALA A 280 3.27 0.51 6.98
CA ALA A 280 1.93 0.15 6.56
C ALA A 280 0.96 0.35 7.73
N ILE A 281 -0.19 0.96 7.44
CA ILE A 281 -1.35 0.99 8.31
C ILE A 281 -2.38 0.01 7.74
N GLY A 282 -2.50 -1.15 8.38
CA GLY A 282 -3.45 -2.20 8.00
C GLY A 282 -4.68 -2.19 8.89
N SER A 283 -5.74 -2.90 8.48
CA SER A 283 -6.90 -3.11 9.34
C SER A 283 -7.58 -4.46 9.11
N PHE A 284 -8.19 -4.96 10.17
CA PHE A 284 -9.04 -6.15 10.16
C PHE A 284 -10.02 -6.06 11.32
N LEU A 285 -11.14 -6.76 11.20
CA LEU A 285 -12.17 -6.79 12.23
C LEU A 285 -12.10 -8.15 12.94
N GLU A 286 -12.15 -8.16 14.26
CA GLU A 286 -12.28 -9.39 15.04
C GLU A 286 -13.70 -9.44 15.62
N PHE A 287 -14.44 -10.51 15.34
CA PHE A 287 -15.68 -10.83 16.04
C PHE A 287 -15.36 -11.74 17.22
N LEU A 288 -15.86 -11.38 18.39
CA LEU A 288 -15.67 -12.12 19.62
C LEU A 288 -17.02 -12.45 20.24
N GLU A 289 -17.20 -13.73 20.55
CA GLU A 289 -18.38 -14.26 21.23
C GLU A 289 -17.96 -15.00 22.50
N GLU A 290 -18.45 -14.54 23.65
CA GLU A 290 -18.27 -15.21 24.93
C GLU A 290 -19.15 -16.47 24.99
N LEU A 291 -18.50 -17.61 25.24
CA LEU A 291 -19.15 -18.90 25.38
C LEU A 291 -19.57 -19.15 26.85
N PRO A 292 -20.59 -19.98 27.11
CA PRO A 292 -21.09 -20.27 28.46
C PRO A 292 -20.02 -20.76 29.46
N ASP A 293 -18.96 -21.40 28.97
CA ASP A 293 -17.88 -21.98 29.80
C ASP A 293 -16.70 -21.01 30.05
N ASN A 294 -16.92 -19.69 29.91
CA ASN A 294 -15.88 -18.64 29.93
C ASN A 294 -14.82 -18.80 28.83
N GLY A 295 -15.14 -19.50 27.74
CA GLY A 295 -14.37 -19.49 26.51
C GLY A 295 -14.67 -18.24 25.68
N GLU A 296 -13.75 -17.82 24.83
CA GLU A 296 -13.96 -16.75 23.85
C GLU A 296 -13.71 -17.34 22.46
N GLU A 297 -14.72 -17.35 21.60
CA GLU A 297 -14.52 -17.65 20.19
C GLU A 297 -14.14 -16.36 19.47
N ARG A 298 -13.05 -16.40 18.68
CA ARG A 298 -12.55 -15.25 17.93
C ARG A 298 -12.48 -15.59 16.45
N THR A 299 -13.17 -14.80 15.65
CA THR A 299 -13.12 -14.90 14.19
C THR A 299 -12.59 -13.59 13.60
N THR A 300 -11.56 -13.67 12.75
CA THR A 300 -11.07 -12.51 12.01
C THR A 300 -11.84 -12.36 10.71
N ILE A 301 -12.48 -11.20 10.54
CA ILE A 301 -13.18 -10.77 9.34
C ILE A 301 -12.24 -9.83 8.57
N PRO A 302 -11.82 -10.19 7.34
CA PRO A 302 -10.90 -9.37 6.58
C PRO A 302 -11.58 -8.08 6.10
N ILE A 303 -10.90 -6.95 6.27
CA ILE A 303 -11.27 -5.69 5.63
C ILE A 303 -10.48 -5.62 4.32
N ASN A 304 -11.16 -5.74 3.19
CA ASN A 304 -10.54 -5.78 1.86
C ASN A 304 -10.09 -4.39 1.39
N LEU A 305 -9.24 -3.74 2.18
CA LEU A 305 -8.66 -2.44 1.91
C LEU A 305 -7.14 -2.55 1.98
N LYS A 306 -6.46 -2.12 0.91
CA LYS A 306 -4.99 -2.08 0.86
C LYS A 306 -4.43 -1.21 1.97
N PRO A 307 -3.23 -1.52 2.49
CA PRO A 307 -2.63 -0.71 3.55
C PRO A 307 -2.38 0.72 3.06
N PHE A 308 -2.56 1.67 3.97
CA PHE A 308 -1.98 2.99 3.76
C PHE A 308 -0.49 2.94 4.08
N THR A 309 0.34 3.34 3.13
CA THR A 309 1.80 3.26 3.22
C THR A 309 2.40 4.65 3.35
N VAL A 310 3.31 4.85 4.30
CA VAL A 310 3.92 6.15 4.57
C VAL A 310 5.42 6.00 4.84
N SER A 311 6.20 6.90 4.24
CA SER A 311 7.64 6.99 4.42
C SER A 311 8.01 7.63 5.76
N LEU A 312 8.85 6.97 6.54
CA LEU A 312 9.48 7.49 7.74
C LEU A 312 10.69 8.39 7.47
N GLU A 313 11.14 8.52 6.21
CA GLU A 313 12.36 9.29 5.84
C GLU A 313 12.17 10.82 5.83
N VAL A 314 10.94 11.32 6.04
CA VAL A 314 10.60 12.75 5.91
C VAL A 314 9.80 13.24 7.11
N ASP A 315 9.77 14.56 7.28
CA ASP A 315 8.87 15.22 8.20
C ASP A 315 7.40 14.95 7.78
N SER A 316 6.72 14.15 8.59
CA SER A 316 5.40 13.58 8.30
C SER A 316 4.24 14.57 8.44
N SER A 317 4.50 15.83 8.79
CA SER A 317 3.48 16.86 9.02
C SER A 317 2.51 17.11 7.86
N LYS A 318 2.90 16.82 6.61
CA LYS A 318 2.05 16.97 5.41
C LYS A 318 1.33 15.69 4.97
N GLN A 319 1.66 14.54 5.57
CA GLN A 319 1.21 13.21 5.12
C GLN A 319 -0.08 12.74 5.83
N PHE A 320 -0.62 13.55 6.75
CA PHE A 320 -1.73 13.12 7.61
C PHE A 320 -3.11 13.21 6.97
N THR A 321 -3.35 14.10 6.00
CA THR A 321 -4.69 14.24 5.39
C THR A 321 -5.13 12.94 4.68
N ASN A 322 -4.22 12.28 3.96
CA ASN A 322 -4.52 11.01 3.28
C ASN A 322 -4.72 9.87 4.29
N MET A 323 -3.94 9.87 5.37
CA MET A 323 -4.08 8.93 6.48
C MET A 323 -5.43 9.11 7.20
N ASP A 324 -5.88 10.35 7.38
CA ASP A 324 -7.16 10.68 8.01
C ASP A 324 -8.33 10.10 7.19
N HIS A 325 -8.36 10.35 5.88
CA HIS A 325 -9.37 9.78 4.99
C HIS A 325 -9.37 8.25 5.05
N TYR A 326 -8.18 7.64 4.98
CA TYR A 326 -8.03 6.19 5.04
C TYR A 326 -8.62 5.58 6.33
N ILE A 327 -8.32 6.16 7.49
CA ILE A 327 -8.83 5.65 8.77
C ILE A 327 -10.35 5.85 8.89
N HIS A 328 -10.89 6.97 8.40
CA HIS A 328 -12.34 7.14 8.34
C HIS A 328 -13.01 6.07 7.48
N ASP A 329 -12.43 5.73 6.33
CA ASP A 329 -12.99 4.72 5.44
C ASP A 329 -12.92 3.32 6.05
N ILE A 330 -11.84 2.97 6.75
CA ILE A 330 -11.76 1.73 7.55
C ILE A 330 -12.92 1.66 8.56
N VAL A 331 -13.13 2.73 9.32
CA VAL A 331 -14.18 2.77 10.34
C VAL A 331 -15.58 2.66 9.71
N LYS A 332 -15.84 3.33 8.59
CA LYS A 332 -17.10 3.21 7.84
C LYS A 332 -17.35 1.78 7.36
N ILE A 333 -16.33 1.13 6.79
CA ILE A 333 -16.43 -0.25 6.31
C ILE A 333 -16.72 -1.18 7.48
N ALA A 334 -15.99 -1.04 8.59
CA ALA A 334 -16.20 -1.84 9.79
C ALA A 334 -17.63 -1.68 10.34
N LEU A 335 -18.13 -0.45 10.46
CA LEU A 335 -19.50 -0.18 10.90
C LEU A 335 -20.54 -0.78 9.95
N THR A 336 -20.28 -0.78 8.64
CA THR A 336 -21.17 -1.38 7.64
C THR A 336 -21.23 -2.89 7.80
N ILE A 337 -20.07 -3.54 8.00
CA ILE A 337 -20.00 -4.99 8.27
C ILE A 337 -20.77 -5.30 9.57
N ILE A 338 -20.46 -4.59 10.65
CA ILE A 338 -21.12 -4.78 11.95
C ILE A 338 -22.64 -4.59 11.83
N ALA A 339 -23.10 -3.55 11.14
CA ALA A 339 -24.52 -3.29 10.96
C ALA A 339 -25.25 -4.40 10.19
N ASN A 340 -24.59 -5.04 9.21
CA ASN A 340 -25.17 -6.14 8.45
C ASN A 340 -25.23 -7.46 9.24
N GLU A 341 -24.29 -7.67 10.19
CA GLU A 341 -24.18 -8.90 10.98
C GLU A 341 -25.05 -8.90 12.25
N ILE A 342 -25.52 -7.72 12.71
CA ILE A 342 -26.35 -7.59 13.91
C ILE A 342 -27.84 -7.89 13.64
N VAL A 343 -28.27 -7.93 12.37
CA VAL A 343 -29.68 -8.09 11.96
C VAL A 343 -30.16 -9.53 12.08
#